data_AF-A0A9J6H003-F1
#
_entry.id   AF-A0A9J6H003-F1
#
_cell.length_a   1.000
_cell.length_b   1.000
_cell.length_c   1.000
_cell.angle_alpha   90.00
_cell.angle_beta   90.00
_cell.angle_gamma   90.00
#
_symmetry.space_group_name_H-M   'P 1'
#
loop_
_entity.id
_entity.type
_entity.pdbx_description
1 polymer ?
#
loop_
_entity_poly.entity_id
_entity_poly.type
_entity_poly.pdbx_seq_one_letter_code
_entity_poly.pdbx_strand_id
1 'polypeptide(L)'
;MNWDFTVLSDSRTAVASYARNSVCGTAASLLPERKETTTHIRWFPAHVGGIAGFTVNRNEEADAIARELAHHAVPPCPSSAAEIMEPLTNYGDILHWHRAGRRALPPPHPRLKRGKAILLRQLQTGSVLTPALARHVCPGTYESAVCARYWAGEAITSME
;
A
#
# COMPACT_ATOMS: atom_id res chain seq x y z
N MET A 1 3.80 -10.93 47.08
CA MET A 1 4.47 -11.86 46.14
C MET A 1 4.68 -11.08 44.86
N ASN A 2 5.89 -10.59 44.59
CA ASN A 2 6.17 -9.89 43.34
C ASN A 2 6.33 -10.95 42.24
N TRP A 3 5.40 -10.94 41.30
CA TRP A 3 5.51 -11.74 40.09
C TRP A 3 6.26 -10.91 39.04
N ASP A 4 7.41 -11.40 38.62
CA ASP A 4 8.14 -10.84 37.49
C ASP A 4 7.57 -11.41 36.20
N PHE A 5 7.01 -10.56 35.34
CA PHE A 5 6.44 -10.96 34.06
C PHE A 5 7.38 -10.58 32.91
N THR A 6 7.59 -11.50 31.97
CA THR A 6 8.31 -11.21 30.72
C THR A 6 7.35 -11.30 29.54
N VAL A 7 7.20 -10.20 28.82
CA VAL A 7 6.46 -10.11 27.55
C VAL A 7 7.47 -10.22 26.41
N LEU A 8 7.24 -11.18 25.51
CA LEU A 8 8.03 -11.36 24.30
C LEU A 8 7.32 -10.69 23.12
N SER A 9 8.08 -10.01 22.26
CA SER A 9 7.57 -9.43 21.02
C SER A 9 8.63 -9.47 19.93
N ASP A 10 8.22 -9.78 18.70
CA ASP A 10 9.06 -9.70 17.51
C ASP A 10 9.14 -8.31 16.86
N SER A 11 8.27 -7.40 17.28
CA SER A 11 8.27 -6.01 16.83
C SER A 11 9.41 -5.23 17.50
N ARG A 12 10.58 -5.25 16.87
CA ARG A 12 11.78 -4.51 17.32
C ARG A 12 11.48 -3.02 17.52
N THR A 13 10.65 -2.44 16.66
CA THR A 13 10.24 -1.05 16.74
C THR A 13 9.37 -0.79 17.96
N ALA A 14 8.40 -1.65 18.26
CA ALA A 14 7.56 -1.52 19.46
C ALA A 14 8.40 -1.60 20.75
N VAL A 15 9.28 -2.60 20.85
CA VAL A 15 10.17 -2.77 22.02
C VAL A 15 11.09 -1.56 22.19
N ALA A 16 11.71 -1.08 21.10
CA ALA A 16 12.60 0.07 21.14
C ALA A 16 11.86 1.38 21.47
N SER A 17 10.62 1.54 21.03
CA SER A 17 9.79 2.71 21.33
C SER A 17 9.32 2.70 22.78
N TYR A 18 8.91 1.54 23.31
CA TYR A 18 8.59 1.38 24.73
C TYR A 18 9.79 1.68 25.63
N ALA A 19 10.97 1.14 25.31
CA ALA A 19 12.20 1.40 26.07
C ALA A 19 12.61 2.88 26.09
N ARG A 20 12.15 3.68 25.11
CA ARG A 20 12.36 5.13 25.03
C ARG A 20 11.20 5.94 25.64
N ASN A 21 10.24 5.31 26.33
CA ASN A 21 9.02 5.94 26.83
C ASN A 21 8.20 6.66 25.74
N SER A 22 8.24 6.14 24.52
CA SER A 22 7.62 6.75 23.33
C SER A 22 6.53 5.83 22.79
N VAL A 23 5.33 5.87 23.37
CA VAL A 23 4.16 5.11 22.91
C VAL A 23 3.07 6.05 22.39
N CYS A 24 2.22 5.58 21.47
CA CYS A 24 1.10 6.39 20.98
C CYS A 24 0.05 6.60 22.09
N GLY A 25 -0.75 7.67 21.99
CA GLY A 25 -1.75 8.02 23.01
C GLY A 25 -2.75 6.89 23.30
N THR A 26 -3.19 6.17 22.27
CA THR A 26 -4.07 5.00 22.41
C THR A 26 -3.41 3.85 23.17
N ALA A 27 -2.13 3.57 22.91
CA ALA A 27 -1.39 2.55 23.67
C ALA A 27 -1.16 3.00 25.12
N ALA A 28 -0.88 4.28 25.34
CA ALA A 28 -0.73 4.84 26.68
C ALA A 28 -2.03 4.74 27.50
N SER A 29 -3.20 4.98 26.89
CA SER A 29 -4.49 4.85 27.58
C SER A 29 -4.85 3.41 27.98
N LEU A 30 -4.20 2.41 27.37
CA LEU A 30 -4.36 1.00 27.75
C LEU A 30 -3.45 0.57 28.89
N LEU A 31 -2.44 1.39 29.24
CA LEU A 31 -1.56 1.09 30.37
C LEU A 31 -2.31 1.36 31.68
N PRO A 32 -2.39 0.39 32.60
CA PRO A 32 -3.04 0.60 33.88
C PRO A 32 -2.28 1.62 34.73
N GLU A 33 -2.98 2.43 35.53
CA GLU A 33 -2.40 3.54 36.29
C GLU A 33 -1.35 3.13 37.34
N ARG A 34 -1.29 1.86 37.74
CA ARG A 34 -0.14 1.25 38.44
C ARG A 34 -0.41 -0.24 38.64
N LYS A 35 0.56 -1.09 38.31
CA LYS A 35 0.67 -2.43 38.88
C LYS A 35 2.01 -2.55 39.57
N GLU A 36 2.01 -3.10 40.79
CA GLU A 36 3.20 -3.38 41.62
C GLU A 36 4.08 -4.52 41.04
N THR A 37 3.84 -4.94 39.80
CA THR A 37 4.51 -6.06 39.15
C THR A 37 5.58 -5.55 38.19
N THR A 38 6.83 -5.94 38.44
CA THR A 38 7.94 -5.71 37.49
C THR A 38 7.64 -6.44 36.19
N THR A 39 7.48 -5.70 35.09
CA THR A 39 7.24 -6.26 33.76
C THR A 39 8.43 -5.95 32.86
N HIS A 40 9.00 -6.98 32.26
CA HIS A 40 10.08 -6.87 31.28
C HIS A 40 9.54 -7.12 29.88
N ILE A 41 9.86 -6.24 28.94
CA ILE A 41 9.58 -6.47 27.52
C ILE A 41 10.90 -6.85 26.84
N ARG A 42 10.94 -7.99 26.15
CA ARG A 42 12.12 -8.46 25.43
C ARG A 42 11.79 -8.67 23.96
N TRP A 43 12.70 -8.21 23.10
CA TRP A 43 12.63 -8.52 21.69
C TRP A 43 13.05 -9.98 21.45
N PHE A 44 12.31 -10.67 20.59
CA PHE A 44 12.58 -12.04 20.18
C PHE A 44 12.40 -12.17 18.66
N PRO A 45 13.29 -12.85 17.92
CA PRO A 45 13.15 -12.95 16.47
C PRO A 45 11.89 -13.75 16.04
N ALA A 46 11.21 -13.28 15.00
CA ALA A 46 10.03 -13.95 14.44
C ALA A 46 10.37 -15.31 13.81
N HIS A 47 9.43 -16.25 13.87
CA HIS A 47 9.47 -17.55 13.17
C HIS A 47 10.69 -18.45 13.48
N VAL A 48 11.29 -18.30 14.65
CA VAL A 48 12.46 -19.10 15.07
C VAL A 48 12.05 -20.37 15.83
N GLY A 49 10.74 -20.64 16.00
CA GLY A 49 10.26 -21.76 16.81
C GLY A 49 10.79 -21.69 18.25
N GLY A 50 11.06 -22.86 18.85
CA GLY A 50 11.66 -22.98 20.18
C GLY A 50 13.19 -22.91 20.14
N ILE A 51 13.78 -21.90 20.77
CA ILE A 51 15.24 -21.83 20.97
C ILE A 51 15.61 -22.62 22.22
N ALA A 52 16.55 -23.56 22.10
CA ALA A 52 17.05 -24.35 23.23
C ALA A 52 17.59 -23.42 24.34
N GLY A 53 17.07 -23.59 25.57
CA GLY A 53 17.47 -22.80 26.75
C GLY A 53 16.58 -21.60 27.06
N PHE A 54 15.57 -21.28 26.25
CA PHE A 54 14.55 -20.28 26.55
C PHE A 54 13.18 -20.92 26.81
N THR A 55 12.35 -20.24 27.59
CA THR A 55 10.91 -20.54 27.73
C THR A 55 10.27 -20.68 26.35
N VAL A 56 9.33 -21.63 26.23
CA VAL A 56 8.56 -21.90 25.00
C VAL A 56 8.14 -20.59 24.33
N ASN A 57 8.71 -20.33 23.15
CA ASN A 57 8.37 -19.17 22.35
C ASN A 57 6.98 -19.38 21.75
N ARG A 58 6.01 -18.58 22.19
CA ARG A 58 4.63 -18.57 21.68
C ARG A 58 4.33 -17.35 20.80
N ASN A 59 5.36 -16.70 20.26
CA ASN A 59 5.17 -15.55 19.38
C ASN A 59 4.46 -15.96 18.08
N GLU A 60 4.71 -17.16 17.55
CA GLU A 60 3.99 -17.68 16.39
C GLU A 60 2.50 -17.94 16.68
N GLU A 61 2.18 -18.48 17.87
CA GLU A 61 0.80 -18.63 18.33
C GLU A 61 0.11 -17.27 18.49
N ALA A 62 0.80 -16.29 19.09
CA ALA A 62 0.30 -14.94 19.25
C ALA A 62 0.04 -14.24 17.90
N ASP A 63 0.94 -14.41 16.94
CA ASP A 63 0.82 -13.89 15.58
C ASP A 63 -0.36 -14.55 14.82
N ALA A 64 -0.55 -15.86 14.97
CA ALA A 64 -1.69 -16.58 14.40
C ALA A 64 -3.03 -16.07 14.94
N ILE A 65 -3.15 -15.92 16.27
CA ILE A 65 -4.37 -15.40 16.92
C ILE A 65 -4.60 -13.93 16.53
N ALA A 66 -3.55 -13.11 16.48
CA ALA A 66 -3.66 -11.71 16.09
C ALA A 66 -4.17 -11.56 14.66
N ARG A 67 -3.69 -12.41 13.72
CA ARG A 67 -4.22 -12.45 12.35
C ARG A 67 -5.69 -12.84 12.32
N GLU A 68 -6.06 -13.90 13.02
CA GLU A 68 -7.46 -14.36 13.11
C GLU A 68 -8.39 -13.23 13.61
N LEU A 69 -8.02 -12.56 14.70
CA LEU A 69 -8.79 -11.43 15.24
C LEU A 69 -8.86 -10.25 14.26
N ALA A 70 -7.77 -9.95 13.55
CA ALA A 70 -7.77 -8.90 12.52
C ALA A 70 -8.71 -9.24 11.36
N HIS A 71 -8.83 -10.52 10.97
CA HIS A 71 -9.79 -10.96 9.96
C HIS A 71 -11.25 -10.78 10.40
N HIS A 72 -11.55 -10.95 11.69
CA HIS A 72 -12.91 -10.82 12.22
C HIS A 72 -13.33 -9.39 12.54
N ALA A 73 -12.38 -8.47 12.78
CA ALA A 73 -12.67 -7.09 13.16
C ALA A 73 -13.06 -6.17 11.98
N VAL A 74 -12.94 -6.63 10.73
CA VAL A 74 -13.35 -5.87 9.55
C VAL A 74 -14.85 -6.13 9.29
N PRO A 75 -15.76 -5.15 9.49
CA PRO A 75 -17.12 -5.30 8.99
C PRO A 75 -17.06 -5.46 7.46
N PRO A 76 -17.85 -6.36 6.85
CA PRO A 76 -17.87 -6.51 5.40
C PRO A 76 -18.29 -5.18 4.79
N CYS A 77 -17.32 -4.43 4.26
CA CYS A 77 -17.59 -3.22 3.52
C CYS A 77 -18.31 -3.66 2.22
N PRO A 78 -19.51 -3.13 1.91
CA PRO A 78 -20.34 -3.65 0.83
C PRO A 78 -19.85 -3.25 -0.57
N SER A 79 -18.64 -2.71 -0.70
CA SER A 79 -18.03 -2.39 -1.99
C SER A 79 -16.75 -3.21 -2.18
N SER A 80 -16.88 -4.23 -3.03
CA SER A 80 -15.84 -4.95 -3.76
C SER A 80 -14.68 -5.50 -2.94
N ALA A 81 -14.65 -6.83 -2.77
CA ALA A 81 -13.42 -7.62 -2.71
C ALA A 81 -12.25 -6.93 -1.98
N ALA A 82 -12.44 -6.59 -0.71
CA ALA A 82 -11.32 -6.50 0.21
C ALA A 82 -10.83 -7.94 0.44
N GLU A 83 -10.29 -8.56 -0.62
CA GLU A 83 -9.23 -9.53 -0.44
C GLU A 83 -8.25 -8.86 0.50
N ILE A 84 -8.02 -9.54 1.62
CA ILE A 84 -7.04 -9.18 2.63
C ILE A 84 -5.74 -8.88 1.89
N MET A 85 -5.49 -7.62 1.57
CA MET A 85 -4.23 -7.24 0.97
C MET A 85 -3.23 -7.30 2.12
N GLU A 86 -2.36 -8.32 2.08
CA GLU A 86 -1.15 -8.27 2.89
C GLU A 86 -0.54 -6.87 2.76
N PRO A 87 -0.15 -6.24 3.88
CA PRO A 87 0.44 -4.92 3.82
C PRO A 87 1.62 -4.94 2.85
N LEU A 88 1.58 -4.06 1.85
CA LEU A 88 2.66 -3.91 0.87
C LEU A 88 3.89 -3.39 1.60
N THR A 89 4.81 -4.29 1.96
CA THR A 89 5.99 -3.97 2.78
C THR A 89 7.23 -3.63 1.94
N ASN A 90 7.28 -4.10 0.69
CA ASN A 90 8.36 -3.81 -0.24
C ASN A 90 8.03 -2.58 -1.11
N TYR A 91 9.03 -1.71 -1.31
CA TYR A 91 8.96 -0.57 -2.22
C TYR A 91 8.46 -0.95 -3.63
N GLY A 92 8.89 -2.10 -4.15
CA GLY A 92 8.46 -2.60 -5.46
C GLY A 92 6.96 -2.82 -5.56
N ASP A 93 6.38 -3.43 -4.53
CA ASP A 93 4.96 -3.79 -4.47
C ASP A 93 4.09 -2.56 -4.22
N ILE A 94 4.57 -1.64 -3.36
CA ILE A 94 3.95 -0.31 -3.17
C ILE A 94 3.87 0.44 -4.51
N LEU A 95 4.99 0.50 -5.25
CA LEU A 95 5.01 1.13 -6.57
C LEU A 95 4.10 0.42 -7.57
N HIS A 96 4.08 -0.92 -7.55
CA HIS A 96 3.22 -1.70 -8.42
C HIS A 96 1.76 -1.38 -8.16
N TRP A 97 1.34 -1.33 -6.90
CA TRP A 97 -0.02 -0.99 -6.50
C TRP A 97 -0.43 0.41 -6.97
N HIS A 98 0.41 1.42 -6.73
CA HIS A 98 0.13 2.77 -7.20
C HIS A 98 0.11 2.87 -8.73
N ARG A 99 0.99 2.16 -9.43
CA ARG A 99 0.98 2.10 -10.90
C ARG A 99 -0.26 1.38 -11.40
N ALA A 100 -0.70 0.33 -10.72
CA ALA A 100 -1.88 -0.42 -11.05
C ALA A 100 -3.15 0.42 -10.91
N GLY A 101 -3.29 1.16 -9.80
CA GLY A 101 -4.44 2.03 -9.55
C GLY A 101 -4.54 3.22 -10.51
N ARG A 102 -3.43 3.67 -11.10
CA ARG A 102 -3.45 4.73 -12.12
C ARG A 102 -3.87 4.27 -13.52
N ARG A 103 -4.04 2.96 -13.76
CA ARG A 103 -4.41 2.45 -15.09
C ARG A 103 -5.92 2.57 -15.28
N ALA A 104 -6.34 3.51 -16.14
CA ALA A 104 -7.74 3.58 -16.59
C ALA A 104 -8.10 2.52 -17.65
N LEU A 105 -7.10 1.91 -18.30
CA LEU A 105 -7.26 0.94 -19.39
C LEU A 105 -6.38 -0.31 -19.16
N PRO A 106 -6.74 -1.47 -19.73
CA PRO A 106 -5.96 -2.71 -19.59
C PRO A 106 -4.55 -2.58 -20.21
N PRO A 107 -3.55 -3.34 -19.70
CA PRO A 107 -2.18 -3.33 -20.24
C PRO A 107 -2.13 -3.71 -21.73
N PRO A 108 -1.15 -3.18 -22.50
CA PRO A 108 -1.00 -3.56 -23.89
C PRO A 108 -0.72 -5.06 -24.04
N HIS A 109 -1.47 -5.70 -24.93
CA HIS A 109 -1.28 -7.11 -25.25
C HIS A 109 0.15 -7.35 -25.81
N PRO A 110 0.84 -8.45 -25.46
CA PRO A 110 2.22 -8.70 -25.89
C PRO A 110 2.44 -8.69 -27.41
N ARG A 111 1.42 -9.07 -28.18
CA ARG A 111 1.44 -9.07 -29.66
C ARG A 111 1.19 -7.69 -30.28
N LEU A 112 0.93 -6.66 -29.48
CA LEU A 112 0.67 -5.31 -29.98
C LEU A 112 1.99 -4.65 -30.43
N LYS A 113 1.99 -4.05 -31.63
CA LYS A 113 3.16 -3.32 -32.14
C LYS A 113 3.60 -2.25 -31.14
N ARG A 114 4.92 -2.06 -30.98
CA ARG A 114 5.53 -1.15 -30.01
C ARG A 114 4.90 0.25 -30.00
N GLY A 115 4.69 0.86 -31.16
CA GLY A 115 4.08 2.20 -31.25
C GLY A 115 2.67 2.26 -30.66
N LYS A 116 1.81 1.30 -30.99
CA LYS A 116 0.46 1.19 -30.43
C LYS A 116 0.48 0.89 -28.92
N ALA A 117 1.45 0.09 -28.47
CA ALA A 117 1.63 -0.19 -27.04
C ALA A 117 2.08 1.04 -26.24
N ILE A 118 2.93 1.90 -26.83
CA ILE A 118 3.31 3.18 -26.21
C ILE A 118 2.10 4.10 -26.12
N LEU A 119 1.36 4.27 -27.21
CA LEU A 119 0.14 5.10 -27.23
C LEU A 119 -0.88 4.63 -26.18
N LEU A 120 -1.08 3.31 -26.05
CA LEU A 120 -1.99 2.78 -25.04
C LEU A 120 -1.53 3.08 -23.60
N ARG A 121 -0.22 3.01 -23.31
CA ARG A 121 0.32 3.39 -21.99
C ARG A 121 0.16 4.87 -21.70
N GLN A 122 0.28 5.71 -22.71
CA GLN A 122 0.02 7.14 -22.57
C GLN A 122 -1.47 7.39 -22.31
N LEU A 123 -2.37 6.68 -23.01
CA LEU A 123 -3.81 6.76 -22.77
C LEU A 123 -4.18 6.31 -21.34
N GLN A 124 -3.57 5.21 -20.87
CA GLN A 124 -3.77 4.70 -19.50
C GLN A 124 -3.47 5.74 -18.42
N THR A 125 -2.52 6.64 -18.68
CA THR A 125 -2.02 7.63 -17.72
C THR A 125 -2.47 9.06 -18.04
N GLY A 126 -3.34 9.25 -19.05
CA GLY A 126 -3.78 10.58 -19.48
C GLY A 126 -2.68 11.46 -20.06
N SER A 127 -1.56 10.88 -20.51
CA SER A 127 -0.35 11.59 -20.97
C SER A 127 -0.21 11.64 -22.50
N VAL A 128 -1.25 11.27 -23.24
CA VAL A 128 -1.24 11.45 -24.70
C VAL A 128 -1.21 12.93 -25.03
N LEU A 129 -0.30 13.32 -25.93
CA LEU A 129 -0.24 14.68 -26.45
C LEU A 129 -1.43 14.95 -27.39
N THR A 130 -2.56 15.35 -26.80
CA THR A 130 -3.73 15.84 -27.55
C THR A 130 -3.54 17.31 -27.92
N PRO A 131 -4.23 17.84 -28.95
CA PRO A 131 -4.18 19.28 -29.27
C PRO A 131 -4.52 20.19 -28.08
N ALA A 132 -5.46 19.76 -27.23
CA ALA A 132 -5.77 20.44 -25.97
C ALA A 132 -4.54 20.53 -25.05
N LEU A 133 -3.82 19.42 -24.83
CA LEU A 133 -2.60 19.42 -24.03
C LEU A 133 -1.44 20.17 -24.74
N ALA A 134 -1.30 19.99 -26.04
CA ALA A 134 -0.24 20.56 -26.86
C ALA A 134 -0.32 22.08 -26.93
N ARG A 135 -1.53 22.67 -26.93
CA ARG A 135 -1.72 24.12 -26.82
C ARG A 135 -1.13 24.69 -25.53
N HIS A 136 -1.21 23.94 -24.43
CA HIS A 136 -0.63 24.36 -23.16
C HIS A 136 0.89 24.16 -23.10
N VAL A 137 1.40 23.08 -23.72
CA VAL A 137 2.84 22.74 -23.69
C VAL A 137 3.65 23.55 -24.70
N CYS A 138 3.12 23.72 -25.92
CA CYS A 138 3.77 24.38 -27.06
C CYS A 138 2.80 25.35 -27.76
N PRO A 139 2.40 26.46 -27.11
CA PRO A 139 1.39 27.37 -27.65
C PRO A 139 1.75 27.99 -29.00
N GLY A 140 3.05 28.23 -29.27
CA GLY A 140 3.50 28.78 -30.56
C GLY A 140 3.41 27.80 -31.74
N THR A 141 3.15 26.52 -31.48
CA THR A 141 2.98 25.49 -32.52
C THR A 141 1.54 24.98 -32.59
N TYR A 142 0.81 25.02 -31.46
CA TYR A 142 -0.55 24.53 -31.35
C TYR A 142 -1.47 25.64 -30.83
N GLU A 143 -2.05 26.42 -31.74
CA GLU A 143 -2.91 27.55 -31.39
C GLU A 143 -4.32 27.12 -30.94
N SER A 144 -4.79 25.96 -31.41
CA SER A 144 -6.13 25.44 -31.15
C SER A 144 -6.10 24.13 -30.37
N ALA A 145 -7.09 23.98 -29.48
CA ALA A 145 -7.35 22.72 -28.77
C ALA A 145 -8.20 21.73 -29.60
N VAL A 146 -8.66 22.17 -30.79
CA VAL A 146 -9.53 21.37 -31.66
C VAL A 146 -8.73 20.29 -32.35
N CYS A 147 -9.19 19.04 -32.20
CA CYS A 147 -8.65 17.92 -32.96
C CYS A 147 -9.28 17.92 -34.36
N ALA A 148 -8.62 18.55 -35.33
CA ALA A 148 -9.02 18.46 -36.73
C ALA A 148 -8.79 17.02 -37.21
N ARG A 149 -9.89 16.26 -37.37
CA ARG A 149 -9.85 14.94 -37.99
C ARG A 149 -9.67 15.14 -39.50
N TYR A 150 -8.44 15.06 -39.98
CA TYR A 150 -8.18 14.96 -41.42
C TYR A 150 -8.40 13.51 -41.86
N TRP A 151 -9.56 13.22 -42.43
CA TRP A 151 -9.77 11.99 -43.21
C TRP A 151 -9.61 12.37 -44.68
N ALA A 152 -8.54 11.90 -45.32
CA ALA A 152 -8.39 11.86 -46.78
C ALA A 152 -8.78 13.15 -47.54
N GLY A 153 -8.24 14.31 -47.16
CA GLY A 153 -8.20 15.50 -48.03
C GLY A 153 -9.24 16.58 -47.79
N GLU A 154 -10.19 16.42 -46.86
CA GLU A 154 -11.09 17.51 -46.47
C GLU A 154 -11.17 17.65 -44.94
N ALA A 155 -11.10 18.90 -44.47
CA ALA A 155 -11.28 19.24 -43.07
C ALA A 155 -12.78 19.20 -42.76
N ILE A 156 -13.23 18.19 -42.02
CA ILE A 156 -14.58 18.21 -41.46
C ILE A 156 -14.54 19.13 -40.23
N THR A 157 -14.96 20.37 -40.41
CA THR A 157 -15.40 21.23 -39.31
C THR A 157 -16.59 20.56 -38.65
N SER A 158 -16.43 20.15 -37.40
CA SER A 158 -17.52 19.65 -36.55
C SER A 158 -18.66 20.68 -36.53
N MET A 159 -19.83 20.26 -37.03
CA MET A 159 -21.10 20.97 -36.82
C MET A 159 -21.46 20.99 -35.33
N GLU A 160 -22.17 22.07 -34.96
CA GLU A 160 -22.67 22.46 -33.64
C GLU A 160 -23.33 21.34 -32.82
#